data_AF-A0A366D8V2-F1
#
_entry.id   AF-A0A366D8V2-F1
#
_cell.length_a   1.000
_cell.length_b   1.000
_cell.length_c   1.000
_cell.angle_alpha   90.00
_cell.angle_beta   90.00
_cell.angle_gamma   90.00
#
_symmetry.space_group_name_H-M   'P 1'
#
loop_
_entity.id
_entity.type
_entity.pdbx_description
1 polymer ?
#
loop_
_entity_poly.entity_id
_entity_poly.type
_entity_poly.pdbx_seq_one_letter_code
_entity_poly.pdbx_strand_id
1 'polypeptide(L)'
;MTSRSTHRPDETDAEQFYNGPTDAVFDLALLRQAYDHVLGLIEPMTTERNGEPLRCISLTHRPGAEDLLADGLVSQFTPNGTMRYHEREFSCFNPMFSDTYFAVVHQAVSALMPIGRMRLMILAPGTVHRMHADATKRAHLAIHTDPNAYLVGPDGHGHHIPADGRLRVFDTRAQHTVFNAGTTDRVHLLMSIADTERLHHSVLLTCGWPR
;
A
#
# COMPACT_ATOMS: atom_id res chain seq x y z
N MET A 1 -35.12 24.35 11.29
CA MET A 1 -33.73 24.59 10.87
C MET A 1 -33.04 23.25 10.73
N THR A 2 -32.95 22.71 9.52
CA THR A 2 -32.26 21.46 9.23
C THR A 2 -30.75 21.69 9.36
N SER A 3 -30.08 21.00 10.28
CA SER A 3 -28.63 21.03 10.40
C SER A 3 -28.02 20.57 9.09
N ARG A 4 -27.31 21.47 8.39
CA ARG A 4 -26.46 21.06 7.27
C ARG A 4 -25.34 20.21 7.86
N SER A 5 -25.28 18.95 7.43
CA SER A 5 -24.13 18.09 7.67
C SER A 5 -22.87 18.82 7.22
N THR A 6 -21.88 18.90 8.10
CA THR A 6 -20.57 19.52 7.85
C THR A 6 -19.63 18.60 7.09
N HIS A 7 -20.11 17.44 6.63
CA HIS A 7 -19.26 16.49 5.92
C HIS A 7 -18.74 17.09 4.63
N ARG A 8 -17.41 17.23 4.55
CA ARG A 8 -16.76 17.47 3.26
C ARG A 8 -17.01 16.22 2.41
N PRO A 9 -17.34 16.38 1.11
CA PRO A 9 -17.71 15.26 0.25
C PRO A 9 -16.60 14.22 0.00
N ASP A 10 -15.41 14.41 0.57
CA ASP A 10 -14.23 13.54 0.48
C ASP A 10 -13.84 12.83 1.80
N GLU A 11 -14.49 13.15 2.93
CA GLU A 11 -14.30 12.46 4.21
C GLU A 11 -15.02 11.11 4.16
N THR A 12 -14.21 10.05 4.07
CA THR A 12 -14.70 8.67 4.16
C THR A 12 -14.90 8.35 5.64
N ASP A 13 -16.11 7.95 6.03
CA ASP A 13 -16.42 7.63 7.41
C ASP A 13 -15.48 6.55 7.97
N ALA A 14 -15.19 6.61 9.27
CA ALA A 14 -14.41 5.65 10.03
C ALA A 14 -14.78 4.19 9.74
N GLU A 15 -16.08 3.90 9.70
CA GLU A 15 -16.64 2.57 9.41
C GLU A 15 -16.29 2.06 8.01
N GLN A 16 -15.94 2.96 7.07
CA GLN A 16 -15.56 2.61 5.71
C GLN A 16 -14.04 2.44 5.51
N PHE A 17 -13.22 2.79 6.51
CA PHE A 17 -11.76 2.67 6.40
C PHE A 17 -11.30 1.22 6.30
N TYR A 18 -11.91 0.31 7.07
CA TYR A 18 -11.60 -1.11 7.06
C TYR A 18 -12.81 -1.97 7.43
N ASN A 19 -13.19 -2.88 6.53
CA ASN A 19 -14.39 -3.73 6.67
C ASN A 19 -14.06 -5.18 7.07
N GLY A 20 -12.89 -5.45 7.63
CA GLY A 20 -12.45 -6.82 7.94
C GLY A 20 -11.69 -7.52 6.80
N PRO A 21 -11.20 -8.74 7.03
CA PRO A 21 -10.50 -9.52 6.00
C PRO A 21 -11.47 -9.98 4.90
N THR A 22 -10.96 -10.10 3.68
CA THR A 22 -11.68 -10.75 2.59
C THR A 22 -11.65 -12.28 2.76
N ASP A 23 -12.45 -12.99 1.95
CA ASP A 23 -12.41 -14.46 1.86
C ASP A 23 -11.17 -15.00 1.12
N ALA A 24 -10.38 -14.13 0.48
CA ALA A 24 -9.14 -14.54 -0.18
C ALA A 24 -8.05 -14.83 0.86
N VAL A 25 -7.58 -16.08 0.85
CA VAL A 25 -6.55 -16.61 1.75
C VAL A 25 -5.39 -17.17 0.94
N PHE A 26 -4.17 -16.81 1.33
CA PHE A 26 -2.93 -17.24 0.70
C PHE A 26 -2.06 -17.98 1.71
N ASP A 27 -1.23 -18.91 1.22
CA ASP A 27 -0.36 -19.70 2.08
C ASP A 27 0.78 -18.84 2.64
N LEU A 28 0.83 -18.68 3.98
CA LEU A 28 1.83 -17.86 4.65
C LEU A 28 3.26 -18.41 4.51
N ALA A 29 3.43 -19.73 4.49
CA ALA A 29 4.76 -20.33 4.34
C ALA A 29 5.31 -20.04 2.94
N LEU A 30 4.45 -20.15 1.91
CA LEU A 30 4.83 -19.81 0.54
C LEU A 30 5.07 -18.30 0.34
N LEU A 31 4.32 -17.44 1.03
CA LEU A 31 4.59 -15.99 1.05
C LEU A 31 5.98 -15.67 1.64
N ARG A 32 6.37 -16.35 2.71
CA ARG A 32 7.70 -16.19 3.34
C ARG A 32 8.81 -16.73 2.46
N GLN A 33 8.62 -17.92 1.87
CA GLN A 33 9.57 -18.47 0.92
C GLN A 33 9.77 -17.56 -0.29
N ALA A 34 8.70 -16.96 -0.81
CA ALA A 34 8.78 -15.99 -1.90
C ALA A 34 9.53 -14.72 -1.47
N TYR A 35 9.31 -14.23 -0.24
CA TYR A 35 10.05 -13.10 0.30
C TYR A 35 11.54 -13.40 0.43
N ASP A 36 11.91 -14.54 1.01
CA ASP A 36 13.31 -14.95 1.16
C ASP A 36 14.00 -15.14 -0.21
N HIS A 37 13.30 -15.69 -1.20
CA HIS A 37 13.80 -15.79 -2.57
C HIS A 37 14.07 -14.39 -3.14
N VAL A 38 13.12 -13.46 -3.06
CA VAL A 38 13.31 -12.09 -3.57
C VAL A 38 14.52 -11.42 -2.93
N LEU A 39 14.71 -11.56 -1.61
CA LEU A 39 15.87 -11.00 -0.91
C LEU A 39 17.20 -11.69 -1.27
N GLY A 40 17.17 -12.93 -1.72
CA GLY A 40 18.35 -13.62 -2.27
C GLY A 40 18.78 -13.08 -3.64
N LEU A 41 17.89 -12.37 -4.34
CA LEU A 41 18.16 -11.81 -5.67
C LEU A 41 18.56 -10.33 -5.60
N ILE A 42 17.90 -9.56 -4.75
CA ILE A 42 18.05 -8.10 -4.68
C ILE A 42 17.87 -7.56 -3.27
N GLU A 43 18.50 -6.42 -3.01
CA GLU A 43 18.29 -5.65 -1.78
C GLU A 43 17.08 -4.71 -1.91
N PRO A 44 16.30 -4.49 -0.82
CA PRO A 44 15.25 -3.49 -0.81
C PRO A 44 15.79 -2.09 -1.12
N MET A 45 15.16 -1.41 -2.07
CA MET A 45 15.52 -0.05 -2.44
C MET A 45 14.97 0.93 -1.41
N THR A 46 15.74 2.01 -1.15
CA THR A 46 15.25 3.14 -0.36
C THR A 46 14.84 4.25 -1.31
N THR A 47 13.55 4.60 -1.28
CA THR A 47 12.98 5.79 -1.96
C THR A 47 12.48 6.78 -0.91
N GLU A 48 11.93 7.91 -1.35
CA GLU A 48 11.40 8.95 -0.48
C GLU A 48 9.95 9.28 -0.84
N ARG A 49 9.12 9.52 0.16
CA ARG A 49 7.82 10.17 0.02
C ARG A 49 7.73 11.35 0.98
N ASN A 50 7.69 12.56 0.44
CA ASN A 50 7.56 13.80 1.21
C ASN A 50 8.60 13.95 2.35
N GLY A 51 9.86 13.62 2.08
CA GLY A 51 10.94 13.64 3.07
C GLY A 51 11.05 12.39 3.94
N GLU A 52 10.14 11.42 3.80
CA GLU A 52 10.15 10.18 4.59
C GLU A 52 10.75 9.03 3.78
N PRO A 53 11.76 8.32 4.31
CA PRO A 53 12.33 7.16 3.63
C PRO A 53 11.31 6.01 3.58
N LEU A 54 11.26 5.34 2.44
CA LEU A 54 10.47 4.14 2.20
C LEU A 54 11.40 3.03 1.72
N ARG A 55 11.42 1.90 2.43
CA ARG A 55 12.13 0.69 1.99
C ARG A 55 11.16 -0.24 1.28
N CYS A 56 11.41 -0.53 0.01
CA CYS A 56 10.48 -1.29 -0.81
C CYS A 56 11.12 -1.97 -2.02
N ILE A 57 10.41 -2.95 -2.57
CA ILE A 57 10.72 -3.64 -3.82
C ILE A 57 9.47 -3.63 -4.70
N SER A 58 9.60 -3.19 -5.96
CA SER A 58 8.51 -3.26 -6.92
C SER A 58 8.42 -4.64 -7.56
N LEU A 59 7.24 -5.25 -7.53
CA LEU A 59 6.97 -6.54 -8.18
C LEU A 59 6.22 -6.37 -9.51
N THR A 60 5.73 -5.18 -9.81
CA THR A 60 5.06 -4.83 -11.06
C THR A 60 5.68 -3.59 -11.68
N HIS A 61 5.58 -3.46 -12.99
CA HIS A 61 6.05 -2.32 -13.76
C HIS A 61 5.08 -2.03 -14.92
N ARG A 62 5.26 -0.86 -15.55
CA ARG A 62 4.57 -0.49 -16.78
C ARG A 62 5.20 -1.18 -18.00
N PRO A 63 4.42 -1.49 -19.05
CA PRO A 63 4.98 -1.96 -20.31
C PRO A 63 6.05 -1.00 -20.84
N GLY A 64 7.22 -1.54 -21.21
CA GLY A 64 8.32 -0.75 -21.76
C GLY A 64 9.11 0.08 -20.74
N ALA A 65 8.93 -0.14 -19.42
CA ALA A 65 9.76 0.49 -18.41
C ALA A 65 11.26 0.17 -18.61
N GLU A 66 12.12 1.18 -18.52
CA GLU A 66 13.58 1.02 -18.65
C GLU A 66 14.19 0.29 -17.43
N ASP A 67 13.72 0.64 -16.23
CA ASP A 67 14.09 -0.01 -14.98
C ASP A 67 12.84 -0.59 -14.30
N LEU A 68 12.74 -1.92 -14.37
CA LEU A 68 11.58 -2.67 -13.86
C LEU A 68 11.46 -2.63 -12.33
N LEU A 69 12.57 -2.40 -11.62
CA LEU A 69 12.60 -2.35 -10.16
C LEU A 69 12.26 -0.94 -9.65
N ALA A 70 12.71 0.10 -10.35
CA ALA A 70 12.47 1.49 -9.96
C ALA A 70 11.09 2.02 -10.38
N ASP A 71 10.50 1.53 -11.47
CA ASP A 71 9.28 2.10 -12.07
C ASP A 71 8.10 2.22 -11.08
N GLY A 72 7.85 1.17 -10.27
CA GLY A 72 6.77 1.18 -9.28
C GLY A 72 7.09 1.94 -7.99
N LEU A 73 8.31 2.43 -7.81
CA LEU A 73 8.75 3.11 -6.59
C LEU A 73 8.59 4.63 -6.66
N VAL A 74 8.30 5.16 -7.85
CA VAL A 74 8.10 6.60 -8.05
C VAL A 74 6.78 7.05 -7.43
N SER A 75 6.72 8.29 -6.96
CA SER A 75 5.47 8.92 -6.55
C SER A 75 4.54 9.07 -7.75
N GLN A 76 3.23 8.84 -7.54
CA GLN A 76 2.24 9.00 -8.59
C GLN A 76 2.07 10.46 -9.03
N PHE A 77 2.30 11.39 -8.13
CA PHE A 77 2.21 12.81 -8.41
C PHE A 77 3.58 13.45 -8.32
N THR A 78 3.82 14.40 -9.21
CA THR A 78 4.92 15.36 -9.09
C THR A 78 4.73 16.24 -7.85
N PRO A 79 5.78 16.92 -7.35
CA PRO A 79 5.65 17.85 -6.23
C PRO A 79 4.64 18.99 -6.45
N ASN A 80 4.36 19.37 -7.71
CA ASN A 80 3.34 20.36 -8.05
C ASN A 80 1.93 19.76 -8.23
N GLY A 81 1.73 18.48 -7.93
CA GLY A 81 0.42 17.80 -7.94
C GLY A 81 -0.03 17.28 -9.31
N THR A 82 0.82 17.33 -10.33
CA THR A 82 0.53 16.73 -11.65
C THR A 82 0.67 15.22 -11.58
N MET A 83 -0.35 14.50 -12.04
CA MET A 83 -0.34 13.04 -12.12
C MET A 83 0.68 12.56 -13.18
N ARG A 84 1.57 11.64 -12.80
CA ARG A 84 2.59 11.04 -13.68
C ARG A 84 2.08 9.83 -14.44
N TYR A 85 1.18 9.07 -13.81
CA TYR A 85 0.64 7.82 -14.33
C TYR A 85 -0.67 7.46 -13.62
N HIS A 86 -1.40 6.52 -14.20
CA HIS A 86 -2.49 5.78 -13.60
C HIS A 86 -2.00 4.43 -13.04
N GLU A 87 -2.57 3.98 -11.93
CA GLU A 87 -2.21 2.70 -11.31
C GLU A 87 -2.45 1.52 -12.25
N ARG A 88 -3.46 1.58 -13.14
CA ARG A 88 -3.73 0.55 -14.17
C ARG A 88 -2.62 0.35 -15.20
N GLU A 89 -1.68 1.29 -15.32
CA GLU A 89 -0.55 1.13 -16.23
C GLU A 89 0.42 0.05 -15.74
N PHE A 90 0.48 -0.23 -14.44
CA PHE A 90 1.33 -1.25 -13.81
C PHE A 90 0.78 -2.66 -14.02
N SER A 91 0.73 -3.07 -15.28
CA SER A 91 0.07 -4.28 -15.77
C SER A 91 1.01 -5.46 -15.99
N CYS A 92 2.32 -5.26 -15.86
CA CYS A 92 3.32 -6.30 -16.03
C CYS A 92 3.88 -6.73 -14.67
N PHE A 93 3.80 -8.03 -14.37
CA PHE A 93 4.53 -8.61 -13.26
C PHE A 93 6.02 -8.75 -13.64
N ASN A 94 6.92 -8.41 -12.73
CA ASN A 94 8.35 -8.39 -13.01
C ASN A 94 8.86 -9.83 -13.24
N PRO A 95 9.43 -10.15 -14.41
CA PRO A 95 9.87 -11.50 -14.75
C PRO A 95 10.97 -12.04 -13.84
N MET A 96 11.71 -11.17 -13.14
CA MET A 96 12.69 -11.59 -12.13
C MET A 96 12.06 -12.41 -10.99
N PHE A 97 10.76 -12.23 -10.74
CA PHE A 97 10.06 -12.87 -9.62
C PHE A 97 9.01 -13.88 -10.07
N SER A 98 8.99 -14.26 -11.36
CA SER A 98 7.93 -15.12 -11.94
C SER A 98 7.82 -16.49 -11.27
N ASP A 99 8.95 -16.99 -10.75
CA ASP A 99 9.03 -18.31 -10.11
C ASP A 99 8.73 -18.26 -8.61
N THR A 100 8.21 -17.13 -8.13
CA THR A 100 7.83 -16.94 -6.72
C THR A 100 6.33 -17.06 -6.52
N TYR A 101 5.91 -17.35 -5.29
CA TYR A 101 4.48 -17.35 -4.94
C TYR A 101 3.81 -15.98 -5.14
N PHE A 102 4.58 -14.88 -5.21
CA PHE A 102 4.01 -13.57 -5.51
C PHE A 102 3.41 -13.48 -6.92
N ALA A 103 3.89 -14.25 -7.90
CA ALA A 103 3.28 -14.31 -9.23
C ALA A 103 1.88 -14.95 -9.16
N VAL A 104 1.73 -16.00 -8.35
CA VAL A 104 0.43 -16.65 -8.08
C VAL A 104 -0.53 -15.70 -7.37
N VAL A 105 -0.04 -14.99 -6.35
CA VAL A 105 -0.83 -13.97 -5.63
C VAL A 105 -1.27 -12.85 -6.58
N HIS A 106 -0.36 -12.34 -7.41
CA HIS A 106 -0.66 -11.32 -8.40
C HIS A 106 -1.78 -11.77 -9.35
N GLN A 107 -1.67 -12.98 -9.92
CA GLN A 107 -2.68 -13.53 -10.81
C GLN A 107 -4.04 -13.72 -10.10
N ALA A 108 -4.04 -14.29 -8.90
CA ALA A 108 -5.25 -14.55 -8.14
C ALA A 108 -5.97 -13.26 -7.72
N VAL A 109 -5.25 -12.27 -7.20
CA VAL A 109 -5.85 -10.99 -6.80
C VAL A 109 -6.32 -10.19 -8.03
N SER A 110 -5.57 -10.22 -9.14
CA SER A 110 -5.98 -9.58 -10.40
C SER A 110 -7.29 -10.15 -10.96
N ALA A 111 -7.58 -11.43 -10.70
CA ALA A 111 -8.84 -12.05 -11.08
C ALA A 111 -10.03 -11.62 -10.20
N LEU A 112 -9.77 -11.10 -8.99
CA LEU A 112 -10.79 -10.63 -8.05
C LEU A 112 -11.06 -9.13 -8.21
N MET A 113 -10.03 -8.33 -8.47
CA MET A 113 -10.13 -6.89 -8.61
C MET A 113 -8.96 -6.33 -9.45
N PRO A 114 -9.17 -5.21 -10.17
CA PRO A 114 -8.09 -4.54 -10.88
C PRO A 114 -7.04 -4.01 -9.91
N ILE A 115 -5.82 -4.53 -10.02
CA ILE A 115 -4.66 -4.05 -9.26
C ILE A 115 -3.73 -3.23 -10.13
N GLY A 116 -3.08 -2.25 -9.51
CA GLY A 116 -1.97 -1.51 -10.10
C GLY A 116 -0.65 -1.98 -9.49
N ARG A 117 0.12 -1.04 -8.93
CA ARG A 117 1.41 -1.36 -8.32
C ARG A 117 1.28 -2.40 -7.21
N MET A 118 2.07 -3.46 -7.33
CA MET A 118 2.32 -4.47 -6.31
C MET A 118 3.75 -4.33 -5.78
N ARG A 119 3.91 -4.16 -4.47
CA ARG A 119 5.19 -3.86 -3.83
C ARG A 119 5.36 -4.60 -2.51
N LEU A 120 6.57 -5.05 -2.22
CA LEU A 120 6.97 -5.35 -0.85
C LEU A 120 7.31 -4.04 -0.16
N MET A 121 6.63 -3.75 0.95
CA MET A 121 6.90 -2.59 1.79
C MET A 121 7.45 -3.05 3.13
N ILE A 122 8.59 -2.51 3.51
CA ILE A 122 9.34 -2.89 4.71
C ILE A 122 9.37 -1.67 5.64
N LEU A 123 8.80 -1.82 6.83
CA LEU A 123 8.74 -0.78 7.84
C LEU A 123 9.58 -1.19 9.05
N ALA A 124 10.71 -0.50 9.24
CA ALA A 124 11.64 -0.81 10.33
C ALA A 124 11.05 -0.46 11.71
N PRO A 125 11.51 -1.13 12.80
CA PRO A 125 11.18 -0.74 14.17
C PRO A 125 11.38 0.75 14.45
N GLY A 126 10.45 1.36 15.19
CA GLY A 126 10.47 2.79 15.53
C GLY A 126 10.07 3.73 14.40
N THR A 127 9.72 3.22 13.22
CA THR A 127 9.30 4.06 12.09
C THR A 127 7.82 4.44 12.21
N VAL A 128 7.52 5.73 12.02
CA VAL A 128 6.17 6.28 11.89
C VAL A 128 6.13 7.07 10.59
N HIS A 129 5.10 6.86 9.76
CA HIS A 129 4.83 7.73 8.62
C HIS A 129 3.84 8.82 9.02
N ARG A 130 4.03 10.03 8.49
CA ARG A 130 3.09 11.14 8.70
C ARG A 130 1.68 10.74 8.26
N MET A 131 0.68 11.38 8.88
CA MET A 131 -0.69 11.27 8.41
C MET A 131 -0.76 11.72 6.95
N HIS A 132 -1.35 10.90 6.09
CA HIS A 132 -1.48 11.17 4.66
C HIS A 132 -2.68 10.42 4.08
N ALA A 133 -3.07 10.78 2.87
CA ALA A 133 -3.98 9.96 2.06
C ALA A 133 -3.22 9.42 0.85
N ASP A 134 -3.69 8.31 0.31
CA ASP A 134 -3.29 7.76 -0.97
C ASP A 134 -4.33 8.12 -2.05
N ALA A 135 -3.96 7.99 -3.32
CA ALA A 135 -4.94 8.14 -4.41
C ALA A 135 -5.84 6.90 -4.59
N THR A 136 -5.41 5.72 -4.13
CA THR A 136 -6.16 4.45 -4.26
C THR A 136 -6.38 3.82 -2.89
N LYS A 137 -7.37 2.92 -2.80
CA LYS A 137 -7.43 1.91 -1.76
C LYS A 137 -6.24 0.97 -1.88
N ARG A 138 -5.80 0.39 -0.75
CA ARG A 138 -4.66 -0.52 -0.70
C ARG A 138 -5.09 -1.87 -0.15
N ALA A 139 -4.73 -2.92 -0.88
CA ALA A 139 -4.82 -4.28 -0.37
C ALA A 139 -3.48 -4.65 0.30
N HIS A 140 -3.56 -5.31 1.45
CA HIS A 140 -2.43 -5.72 2.27
C HIS A 140 -2.47 -7.22 2.55
N LEU A 141 -1.31 -7.87 2.40
CA LEU A 141 -0.99 -9.18 2.95
C LEU A 141 0.25 -9.03 3.84
N ALA A 142 0.14 -9.37 5.12
CA ALA A 142 1.29 -9.38 6.02
C ALA A 142 2.09 -10.68 5.83
N ILE A 143 3.41 -10.55 5.68
CA ILE A 143 4.36 -11.68 5.57
C ILE A 143 5.09 -11.86 6.91
N HIS A 144 5.64 -10.75 7.42
CA HIS A 144 6.19 -10.60 8.76
C HIS A 144 5.58 -9.36 9.39
N THR A 145 5.13 -9.45 10.64
CA THR A 145 4.50 -8.33 11.34
C THR A 145 4.69 -8.51 12.83
N ASP A 146 4.83 -7.40 13.55
CA ASP A 146 4.88 -7.35 15.00
C ASP A 146 3.49 -6.96 15.52
N PRO A 147 2.97 -7.57 16.60
CA PRO A 147 1.70 -7.17 17.20
C PRO A 147 1.58 -5.67 17.52
N ASN A 148 2.70 -4.98 17.67
CA ASN A 148 2.79 -3.53 17.93
C ASN A 148 2.92 -2.68 16.66
N ALA A 149 2.73 -3.25 15.48
CA ALA A 149 2.65 -2.53 14.21
C ALA A 149 1.19 -2.31 13.79
N TYR A 150 0.83 -1.06 13.50
CA TYR A 150 -0.54 -0.66 13.24
C TYR A 150 -0.66 0.28 12.04
N LEU A 151 -1.76 0.14 11.32
CA LEU A 151 -2.31 1.16 10.41
C LEU A 151 -3.44 1.88 11.16
N VAL A 152 -3.40 3.20 11.28
CA VAL A 152 -4.39 3.99 12.02
C VAL A 152 -5.18 4.85 11.03
N GLY A 153 -6.50 4.72 11.09
CA GLY A 153 -7.44 5.46 10.26
C GLY A 153 -7.76 6.88 10.79
N PRO A 154 -8.70 7.58 10.15
CA PRO A 154 -9.06 8.96 10.51
C PRO A 154 -9.75 9.08 11.88
N ASP A 155 -10.31 7.98 12.39
CA ASP A 155 -10.96 7.88 13.69
C ASP A 155 -9.98 7.62 14.85
N GLY A 156 -8.69 7.44 14.55
CA GLY A 156 -7.66 7.11 15.53
C GLY A 156 -7.64 5.64 15.94
N HIS A 157 -8.50 4.78 15.37
CA HIS A 157 -8.47 3.35 15.66
C HIS A 157 -7.29 2.68 14.95
N GLY A 158 -6.52 1.92 15.72
CA GLY A 158 -5.37 1.16 15.23
C GLY A 158 -5.78 -0.23 14.74
N HIS A 159 -5.41 -0.55 13.51
CA HIS A 159 -5.64 -1.83 12.87
C HIS A 159 -4.33 -2.60 12.74
N HIS A 160 -4.18 -3.64 13.57
CA HIS A 160 -3.11 -4.63 13.38
C HIS A 160 -3.51 -5.59 12.26
N ILE A 161 -2.59 -5.84 11.34
CA ILE A 161 -2.77 -6.77 10.22
C ILE A 161 -1.89 -8.00 10.54
N PRO A 162 -2.48 -9.11 11.01
CA PRO A 162 -1.72 -10.31 11.34
C PRO A 162 -1.23 -11.01 10.07
N ALA A 163 -0.10 -11.70 10.19
CA ALA A 163 0.43 -12.59 9.16
C ALA A 163 -0.35 -13.91 9.18
N ASP A 164 -1.59 -13.89 8.70
CA ASP A 164 -2.53 -15.03 8.67
C ASP A 164 -2.93 -15.43 7.24
N GLY A 165 -2.26 -14.86 6.23
CA GLY A 165 -2.54 -15.12 4.82
C GLY A 165 -3.81 -14.47 4.28
N ARG A 166 -4.60 -13.77 5.10
CA ARG A 166 -5.87 -13.14 4.66
C ARG A 166 -5.63 -11.76 4.06
N LEU A 167 -6.14 -11.56 2.85
CA LEU A 167 -6.08 -10.27 2.17
C LEU A 167 -7.01 -9.26 2.87
N ARG A 168 -6.49 -8.06 3.12
CA ARG A 168 -7.23 -6.97 3.77
C ARG A 168 -7.19 -5.73 2.91
N VAL A 169 -8.35 -5.13 2.65
CA VAL A 169 -8.45 -3.90 1.87
C VAL A 169 -8.77 -2.74 2.79
N PHE A 170 -7.92 -1.73 2.75
CA PHE A 170 -8.10 -0.47 3.49
C PHE A 170 -8.43 0.64 2.50
N ASP A 171 -9.38 1.50 2.88
CA ASP A 171 -9.64 2.75 2.16
C ASP A 171 -8.61 3.81 2.54
N THR A 172 -7.37 3.60 2.12
CA THR A 172 -6.23 4.51 2.30
C THR A 172 -6.37 5.84 1.58
N ARG A 173 -7.49 6.07 0.86
CA ARG A 173 -7.84 7.40 0.33
C ARG A 173 -8.31 8.33 1.44
N ALA A 174 -8.74 7.78 2.57
CA ALA A 174 -8.88 8.51 3.82
C ALA A 174 -7.50 8.81 4.42
N GLN A 175 -7.42 9.86 5.25
CA GLN A 175 -6.21 10.15 6.02
C GLN A 175 -5.88 8.97 6.93
N HIS A 176 -4.64 8.51 6.88
CA HIS A 176 -4.13 7.41 7.66
C HIS A 176 -2.63 7.56 7.95
N THR A 177 -2.17 6.87 8.98
CA THR A 177 -0.75 6.72 9.33
C THR A 177 -0.45 5.25 9.56
N VAL A 178 0.82 4.87 9.39
CA VAL A 178 1.31 3.55 9.77
C VAL A 178 2.54 3.72 10.64
N PHE A 179 2.65 2.88 11.64
CA PHE A 179 3.85 2.79 12.46
C PHE A 179 4.21 1.36 12.81
N ASN A 180 5.47 1.16 13.16
CA ASN A 180 5.97 -0.08 13.73
C ASN A 180 6.61 0.22 15.09
N ALA A 181 5.85 0.05 16.17
CA ALA A 181 6.36 0.16 17.54
C ALA A 181 6.93 -1.18 18.06
N GLY A 182 7.03 -2.17 17.17
CA GLY A 182 7.60 -3.47 17.45
C GLY A 182 9.11 -3.50 17.47
N THR A 183 9.66 -4.72 17.53
CA THR A 183 11.11 -4.95 17.57
C THR A 183 11.70 -5.56 16.30
N THR A 184 10.85 -5.92 15.33
CA THR A 184 11.25 -6.52 14.05
C THR A 184 10.68 -5.75 12.86
N ASP A 185 11.32 -5.85 11.70
CA ASP A 185 10.80 -5.29 10.45
C ASP A 185 9.38 -5.82 10.17
N ARG A 186 8.47 -4.92 9.82
CA ARG A 186 7.12 -5.23 9.37
C ARG A 186 7.12 -5.25 7.84
N VAL A 187 6.87 -6.43 7.26
CA VAL A 187 6.95 -6.71 5.82
C VAL A 187 5.58 -7.06 5.30
N HIS A 188 5.04 -6.19 4.45
CA HIS A 188 3.74 -6.40 3.81
C HIS A 188 3.86 -6.36 2.30
N LEU A 189 3.09 -7.22 1.64
CA LEU A 189 2.80 -7.13 0.23
C LEU A 189 1.61 -6.20 0.03
N LEU A 190 1.85 -5.06 -0.61
CA LEU A 190 0.85 -4.03 -0.88
C LEU A 190 0.48 -4.01 -2.36
N MET A 191 -0.81 -3.90 -2.64
CA MET A 191 -1.34 -3.71 -3.99
C MET A 191 -2.25 -2.47 -4.04
N SER A 192 -2.04 -1.59 -5.02
CA SER A 192 -3.01 -0.53 -5.34
C SER A 192 -4.27 -1.14 -5.95
N ILE A 193 -5.46 -0.70 -5.57
CA ILE A 193 -6.70 -1.08 -6.27
C ILE A 193 -6.99 -0.03 -7.34
N ALA A 194 -6.69 -0.35 -8.59
CA ALA A 194 -6.61 0.62 -9.70
C ALA A 194 -7.93 1.35 -9.96
N ASP A 195 -9.07 0.69 -9.83
CA ASP A 195 -10.39 1.29 -10.10
C ASP A 195 -10.91 2.21 -8.97
N THR A 196 -10.14 2.36 -7.89
CA THR A 196 -10.49 3.27 -6.79
C THR A 196 -9.75 4.61 -6.84
N GLU A 197 -8.94 4.81 -7.88
CA GLU A 197 -8.02 5.93 -8.04
C GLU A 197 -8.73 7.29 -8.11
N ARG A 198 -8.31 8.21 -7.24
CA ARG A 198 -8.72 9.61 -7.26
C ARG A 198 -7.82 10.38 -8.22
N LEU A 199 -8.44 10.98 -9.24
CA LEU A 199 -7.74 11.72 -10.31
C LEU A 199 -7.33 13.15 -9.92
N HIS A 200 -7.75 13.64 -8.75
CA HIS A 200 -7.48 15.01 -8.30
C HIS A 200 -6.77 15.03 -6.94
N HIS A 201 -5.68 15.81 -6.87
CA HIS A 201 -4.69 15.84 -5.80
C HIS A 201 -5.06 16.73 -4.59
N SER A 202 -6.21 17.42 -4.60
CA SER A 202 -6.52 18.50 -3.63
C SER A 202 -6.55 18.07 -2.16
N VAL A 203 -6.70 16.77 -1.87
CA VAL A 203 -6.77 16.20 -0.51
C VAL A 203 -5.40 15.70 -0.01
N LEU A 204 -4.42 15.57 -0.90
CA LEU A 204 -3.11 14.95 -0.62
C LEU A 204 -2.06 15.96 -0.11
N LEU A 205 -2.34 17.26 -0.19
CA LEU A 205 -1.42 18.36 0.19
C LEU A 205 -1.74 19.03 1.52
N THR A 206 -2.92 18.78 2.12
CA THR A 206 -3.32 19.47 3.33
C THR A 206 -2.93 18.70 4.58
N CYS A 207 -1.62 18.59 4.84
CA CYS A 207 -1.10 18.53 6.22
C CYS A 207 -1.10 19.92 6.87
N GLY A 208 -2.08 20.75 6.52
CA GLY A 208 -2.38 22.02 7.16
C GLY A 208 -3.72 21.84 7.86
N TRP A 209 -3.69 21.50 9.14
CA TRP A 209 -4.86 21.71 9.99
C TRP A 209 -5.27 23.18 9.89
N PRO A 210 -6.57 23.50 9.72
CA PRO A 210 -7.02 24.84 10.06
C PRO A 210 -6.71 25.07 11.54
N ARG A 211 -5.97 26.15 11.83
CA ARG A 211 -5.83 26.64 13.20
C ARG A 211 -7.16 27.18 13.71
#